data_AF-A0A935I0U4-F1
#
_entry.id   AF-A0A935I0U4-F1
#
_cell.length_a   1.000
_cell.length_b   1.000
_cell.length_c   1.000
_cell.angle_alpha   90.00
_cell.angle_beta   90.00
_cell.angle_gamma   90.00
#
_symmetry.space_group_name_H-M   'P 1'
#
loop_
_entity.id
_entity.type
_entity.pdbx_description
1 polymer ?
#
loop_
_entity_poly.entity_id
_entity_poly.type
_entity_poly.pdbx_seq_one_letter_code
_entity_poly.pdbx_strand_id
1 'polypeptide(L)'
;MKTTILKLIMILFVSKLSAQITLTSSINPVAGDIDNSATCDTNNISQGNSGANQTWSFLSLIRQDSSVINFVPAGSTPYSVQFPTSNIAFTTDNVNYGYTTTSSGNYIINGQASPGSDDKLY
;
A
#
# COMPACT_ATOMS: atom_id res chain seq x y z
N MET A 1 16.22 28.67 39.53
CA MET A 1 16.88 27.35 39.46
C MET A 1 15.90 26.20 39.20
N LYS A 2 14.85 26.01 40.02
CA LYS A 2 13.83 24.95 39.81
C LYS A 2 13.10 25.02 38.44
N THR A 3 12.79 26.23 37.97
CA THR A 3 12.15 26.48 36.67
C THR A 3 13.08 26.26 35.47
N THR A 4 14.39 26.40 35.65
CA THR A 4 15.40 26.17 34.59
C THR A 4 15.55 24.68 34.32
N ILE A 5 15.52 23.86 35.37
CA ILE A 5 15.57 22.39 35.28
C ILE A 5 14.33 21.85 34.55
N LEU A 6 13.13 22.37 34.85
CA LEU A 6 11.90 21.95 34.19
C LEU A 6 11.91 22.22 32.67
N LYS A 7 12.47 23.36 32.24
CA LYS A 7 12.63 23.71 30.81
C LYS A 7 13.61 22.78 30.10
N LEU A 8 14.73 22.43 30.77
CA LEU A 8 15.73 21.51 30.22
C LEU A 8 15.16 20.09 30.09
N ILE A 9 14.36 19.65 31.06
CA ILE A 9 13.66 18.37 31.05
C ILE A 9 12.64 18.30 29.90
N MET A 10 11.86 19.36 29.67
CA MET A 10 10.90 19.44 28.55
C MET A 10 11.56 19.31 27.16
N ILE A 11 12.76 19.88 26.97
CA ILE A 11 13.50 19.80 25.71
C ILE A 11 13.98 18.38 25.39
N LEU A 12 14.25 17.56 26.42
CA LEU A 12 14.68 16.17 26.24
C LEU A 12 13.55 15.23 25.80
N PHE A 13 12.28 15.66 25.88
CA PHE A 13 11.12 14.86 25.46
C PHE A 13 10.70 15.08 24.00
N VAL A 14 11.36 15.97 23.24
CA VAL A 14 11.11 16.13 21.79
C VAL A 14 11.83 15.04 21.01
N SER A 15 11.50 13.78 21.30
CA SER A 15 11.97 12.65 20.51
C SER A 15 10.95 12.35 19.40
N LYS A 16 11.37 12.64 18.16
CA LYS A 16 10.82 12.22 16.85
C LYS A 16 9.35 11.78 16.85
N LEU A 17 8.43 12.75 16.88
CA LEU A 17 7.06 12.54 16.44
C LEU A 17 7.02 12.58 14.90
N SER A 18 7.37 11.45 14.27
CA SER A 18 7.17 11.28 12.82
C SER A 18 5.71 10.96 12.56
N ALA A 19 4.91 11.97 12.21
CA ALA A 19 3.51 11.78 11.81
C ALA A 19 3.35 11.29 10.35
N GLN A 20 4.46 11.20 9.59
CA GLN A 20 4.43 10.74 8.21
C GLN A 20 4.57 9.21 8.14
N ILE A 21 3.64 8.56 7.43
CA ILE A 21 3.77 7.15 7.06
C ILE A 21 5.04 6.99 6.24
N THR A 22 5.97 6.15 6.72
CA THR A 22 7.20 5.84 6.00
C THR A 22 6.97 4.58 5.19
N LEU A 23 6.92 4.71 3.86
CA LEU A 23 6.91 3.56 2.98
C LEU A 23 8.30 2.95 2.95
N THR A 24 8.41 1.69 3.35
CA THR A 24 9.67 0.93 3.32
C THR A 24 9.41 -0.40 2.64
N SER A 25 10.44 -1.02 2.08
CA SER A 25 10.33 -2.33 1.44
C SER A 25 9.85 -3.45 2.35
N SER A 26 9.84 -3.27 3.68
CA SER A 26 9.28 -4.25 4.62
C SER A 26 7.75 -4.35 4.56
N ILE A 27 7.07 -3.38 3.94
CA ILE A 27 5.60 -3.40 3.75
C ILE A 27 5.22 -3.85 2.33
N ASN A 28 6.18 -4.31 1.53
CA ASN A 28 5.87 -4.93 0.25
C ASN A 28 4.92 -6.12 0.49
N PRO A 29 3.89 -6.30 -0.36
CA PRO A 29 2.93 -7.37 -0.18
C PRO A 29 3.61 -8.74 -0.30
N VAL A 30 3.10 -9.68 0.48
CA VAL A 30 3.46 -11.09 0.44
C VAL A 30 2.26 -11.94 0.04
N ALA A 31 2.51 -13.17 -0.38
CA ALA A 31 1.43 -14.10 -0.70
C ALA A 31 0.53 -14.35 0.53
N GLY A 32 -0.78 -14.25 0.35
CA GLY A 32 -1.79 -14.31 1.41
C GLY A 32 -2.32 -12.94 1.83
N ASP A 33 -1.65 -11.85 1.46
CA ASP A 33 -2.14 -10.51 1.73
C ASP A 33 -3.38 -10.19 0.88
N ILE A 34 -4.23 -9.33 1.43
CA ILE A 34 -5.43 -8.82 0.78
C ILE A 34 -5.42 -7.29 0.93
N ASP A 35 -5.45 -6.59 -0.21
CA ASP A 35 -5.64 -5.15 -0.24
C ASP A 35 -7.11 -4.84 -0.52
N ASN A 36 -7.73 -4.11 0.41
CA ASN A 36 -9.13 -3.70 0.32
C ASN A 36 -9.17 -2.21 0.04
N SER A 37 -9.58 -1.84 -1.17
CA SER A 37 -9.74 -0.46 -1.59
C SER A 37 -11.20 -0.10 -1.78
N ALA A 38 -11.52 1.17 -1.56
CA ALA A 38 -12.86 1.70 -1.76
C ALA A 38 -12.78 3.02 -2.52
N THR A 39 -13.67 3.18 -3.50
CA THR A 39 -13.86 4.46 -4.18
C THR A 39 -14.99 5.18 -3.46
N CYS A 40 -14.75 6.42 -3.05
CA CYS A 40 -15.71 7.24 -2.32
C CYS A 40 -16.07 8.49 -3.11
N ASP A 41 -17.31 8.97 -2.94
CA ASP A 41 -17.73 10.28 -3.43
C ASP A 41 -17.06 11.37 -2.60
N THR A 42 -16.42 12.31 -3.30
CA THR A 42 -15.73 13.46 -2.72
C THR A 42 -16.52 14.77 -2.90
N ASN A 43 -17.75 14.72 -3.43
CA ASN A 43 -18.63 15.88 -3.49
C ASN A 43 -18.84 16.47 -2.09
N ASN A 44 -18.61 17.78 -1.96
CA ASN A 44 -18.66 18.52 -0.71
C ASN A 44 -17.63 18.09 0.35
N ILE A 45 -16.60 17.32 -0.04
CA ILE A 45 -15.47 17.00 0.82
C ILE A 45 -14.36 18.02 0.54
N SER A 46 -14.01 18.81 1.55
CA SER A 46 -12.83 19.67 1.49
C SER A 46 -11.65 18.92 2.10
N GLN A 47 -10.55 18.84 1.37
CA GLN A 47 -9.27 18.53 2.01
C GLN A 47 -9.00 19.65 3.03
N GLY A 48 -8.87 19.28 4.30
CA GLY A 48 -8.56 20.24 5.37
C GLY A 48 -7.15 20.82 5.21
N ASN A 49 -6.68 21.53 6.23
CA ASN A 49 -5.30 22.00 6.24
C ASN A 49 -4.32 20.81 6.25
N SER A 50 -3.18 20.98 5.57
CA SER A 50 -2.05 20.06 5.66
C SER A 50 -1.16 20.41 6.87
N GLY A 51 -0.34 19.46 7.31
CA GLY A 51 0.68 19.67 8.34
C GLY A 51 0.53 18.77 9.56
N ALA A 52 1.42 18.97 10.53
CA ALA A 52 1.42 18.22 11.78
C ALA A 52 0.15 18.52 12.61
N ASN A 53 -0.23 17.55 13.45
CA ASN A 53 -1.36 17.66 14.40
C ASN A 53 -2.72 17.93 13.74
N GLN A 54 -2.90 17.54 12.48
CA GLN A 54 -4.21 17.58 11.82
C GLN A 54 -4.96 16.28 12.07
N THR A 55 -6.24 16.37 12.43
CA THR A 55 -7.14 15.22 12.46
C THR A 55 -8.02 15.29 11.22
N TRP A 56 -7.79 14.39 10.28
CA TRP A 56 -8.64 14.26 9.10
C TRP A 56 -9.82 13.35 9.42
N SER A 57 -11.03 13.89 9.32
CA SER A 57 -12.26 13.12 9.48
C SER A 57 -12.84 12.79 8.11
N PHE A 58 -12.98 11.50 7.84
CA PHE A 58 -13.56 10.98 6.61
C PHE A 58 -14.96 10.39 6.84
N LEU A 59 -15.61 10.72 7.96
CA LEU A 59 -16.91 10.16 8.35
C LEU A 59 -18.05 10.48 7.38
N SER A 60 -17.92 11.55 6.60
CA SER A 60 -18.89 11.94 5.58
C SER A 60 -18.60 11.34 4.20
N LEU A 61 -17.54 10.55 4.03
CA LEU A 61 -17.27 9.87 2.76
C LEU A 61 -18.35 8.82 2.51
N ILE A 62 -19.00 8.92 1.36
CA ILE A 62 -19.97 7.94 0.90
C ILE A 62 -19.27 6.98 -0.05
N ARG A 63 -19.14 5.72 0.33
CA ARG A 63 -18.57 4.67 -0.53
C ARG A 63 -19.45 4.48 -1.76
N GLN A 64 -18.83 4.51 -2.93
CA GLN A 64 -19.46 4.23 -4.22
C GLN A 64 -19.19 2.80 -4.67
N ASP A 65 -17.94 2.34 -4.51
CA ASP A 65 -17.51 1.03 -4.94
C ASP A 65 -16.39 0.49 -4.03
N SER A 66 -16.07 -0.79 -4.19
CA SER A 66 -14.93 -1.44 -3.52
C SER A 66 -14.27 -2.47 -4.41
N SER A 67 -12.94 -2.56 -4.32
CA SER A 67 -12.15 -3.57 -5.00
C SER A 67 -11.26 -4.29 -3.99
N VAL A 68 -11.12 -5.60 -4.19
CA VAL A 68 -10.30 -6.48 -3.37
C VAL A 68 -9.22 -7.07 -4.26
N ILE A 69 -7.96 -6.78 -3.94
CA ILE A 69 -6.81 -7.37 -4.61
C ILE A 69 -6.25 -8.46 -3.69
N ASN A 70 -6.16 -9.68 -4.21
CA ASN A 70 -5.58 -10.81 -3.52
C ASN A 70 -4.16 -11.03 -4.03
N PHE A 71 -3.21 -11.17 -3.11
CA PHE A 71 -1.83 -11.54 -3.42
C PHE A 71 -1.65 -13.04 -3.20
N VAL A 72 -1.19 -13.75 -4.22
CA VAL A 72 -1.00 -15.21 -4.20
C VAL A 72 0.43 -15.56 -4.60
N PRO A 73 0.94 -16.77 -4.27
CA PRO A 73 2.23 -17.20 -4.78
C PRO A 73 2.21 -17.24 -6.31
N ALA A 74 3.21 -16.68 -6.98
CA ALA A 74 3.24 -16.67 -8.45
C ALA A 74 3.12 -18.09 -9.03
N GLY A 75 3.77 -19.08 -8.41
CA GLY A 75 3.71 -20.49 -8.81
C GLY A 75 2.35 -21.17 -8.65
N SER A 76 1.39 -20.56 -7.93
CA SER A 76 0.03 -21.10 -7.77
C SER A 76 -0.90 -20.77 -8.95
N THR A 77 -0.44 -19.93 -9.87
CA THR A 77 -1.23 -19.42 -10.98
C THR A 77 -1.03 -20.24 -12.26
N PRO A 78 -1.98 -20.21 -13.21
CA PRO A 78 -1.86 -20.91 -14.50
C PRO A 78 -0.72 -20.41 -15.39
N TYR A 79 -0.29 -19.15 -15.24
CA TYR A 79 0.68 -18.50 -16.14
C TYR A 79 2.08 -18.35 -15.55
N SER A 80 2.35 -19.00 -14.41
CA SER A 80 3.63 -18.92 -13.69
C SER A 80 4.88 -19.18 -14.56
N VAL A 81 4.77 -20.09 -15.54
CA VAL A 81 5.87 -20.43 -16.47
C VAL A 81 6.30 -19.23 -17.33
N GLN A 82 5.40 -18.29 -17.62
CA GLN A 82 5.71 -17.09 -18.41
C GLN A 82 6.48 -16.03 -17.60
N PHE A 83 6.42 -16.10 -16.26
CA PHE A 83 7.01 -15.13 -15.33
C PHE A 83 7.90 -15.80 -14.27
N PRO A 84 8.96 -16.53 -14.68
CA PRO A 84 9.77 -17.36 -13.78
C PRO A 84 10.55 -16.57 -12.71
N THR A 85 10.69 -15.26 -12.87
CA THR A 85 11.37 -14.36 -11.92
C THR A 85 10.43 -13.79 -10.85
N SER A 86 9.12 -13.96 -11.00
CA SER A 86 8.11 -13.43 -10.07
C SER A 86 7.94 -14.37 -8.88
N ASN A 87 7.80 -13.79 -7.68
CA ASN A 87 7.54 -14.57 -6.46
C ASN A 87 6.08 -14.47 -6.01
N ILE A 88 5.39 -13.40 -6.36
CA ILE A 88 3.97 -13.19 -6.08
C ILE A 88 3.22 -12.82 -7.37
N ALA A 89 1.91 -13.06 -7.35
CA ALA A 89 0.97 -12.53 -8.32
C ALA A 89 -0.19 -11.85 -7.59
N PHE A 90 -0.86 -10.90 -8.24
CA PHE A 90 -2.03 -10.23 -7.71
C PHE A 90 -3.21 -10.33 -8.67
N THR A 91 -4.42 -10.45 -8.13
CA THR A 91 -5.66 -10.61 -8.91
C THR A 91 -6.87 -10.07 -8.15
N THR A 92 -7.87 -9.61 -8.88
CA THR A 92 -9.19 -9.22 -8.33
C THR A 92 -10.28 -10.26 -8.62
N ASP A 93 -10.02 -11.21 -9.52
CA ASP A 93 -11.05 -12.11 -10.09
C ASP A 93 -10.60 -13.58 -10.21
N ASN A 94 -9.36 -13.91 -9.87
CA ASN A 94 -8.73 -15.23 -10.07
C ASN A 94 -8.70 -15.70 -11.53
N VAL A 95 -8.74 -14.78 -12.48
CA VAL A 95 -8.66 -15.04 -13.92
C VAL A 95 -7.50 -14.25 -14.53
N ASN A 96 -7.44 -12.97 -14.21
CA ASN A 96 -6.40 -12.05 -14.65
C ASN A 96 -5.36 -11.87 -13.54
N TYR A 97 -4.08 -11.98 -13.88
CA TYR A 97 -2.99 -11.94 -12.92
C TYR A 97 -1.94 -10.93 -13.33
N GLY A 98 -1.60 -10.01 -12.42
CA GLY A 98 -0.35 -9.26 -12.49
C GLY A 98 0.75 -10.02 -11.74
N TYR A 99 1.97 -10.01 -12.25
CA TYR A 99 3.11 -10.74 -11.69
C TYR A 99 4.18 -9.78 -11.18
N THR A 100 4.66 -10.02 -9.97
CA THR A 100 5.58 -9.11 -9.28
C THR A 100 6.72 -9.87 -8.62
N THR A 101 7.90 -9.25 -8.61
CA THR A 101 9.03 -9.63 -7.75
C THR A 101 9.12 -8.65 -6.59
N THR A 102 8.90 -9.14 -5.37
CA THR A 102 9.11 -8.38 -4.13
C THR A 102 10.36 -8.84 -3.39
N SER A 103 11.13 -7.91 -2.85
CA SER A 103 12.27 -8.19 -1.97
C SER A 103 12.43 -7.10 -0.92
N SER A 104 13.44 -7.24 -0.05
CA SER A 104 13.80 -6.24 0.96
C SER A 104 14.27 -4.90 0.38
N GLY A 105 14.33 -4.73 -0.94
CA GLY A 105 14.66 -3.44 -1.57
C GLY A 105 13.89 -3.14 -2.85
N ASN A 106 13.14 -4.09 -3.40
CA ASN A 106 12.53 -3.95 -4.72
C ASN A 106 11.06 -4.36 -4.70
N TYR A 107 10.26 -3.63 -5.46
CA TYR A 107 8.91 -4.01 -5.88
C TYR A 107 8.86 -3.79 -7.39
N ILE A 108 8.83 -4.87 -8.17
CA ILE A 108 8.91 -4.82 -9.63
C ILE A 108 7.74 -5.57 -10.22
N ILE A 109 6.92 -4.90 -11.03
CA ILE A 109 5.87 -5.53 -11.83
C ILE A 109 6.51 -6.06 -13.11
N ASN A 110 6.49 -7.38 -13.30
CA ASN A 110 7.11 -8.06 -14.43
C ASN A 110 6.17 -8.23 -15.63
N GLY A 111 4.88 -8.01 -15.43
CA GLY A 111 3.85 -8.05 -16.47
C GLY A 111 2.53 -8.60 -15.96
N GLN A 112 1.66 -8.96 -16.90
CA GLN A 112 0.33 -9.48 -16.63
C GLN A 112 0.00 -10.60 -17.61
N ALA A 113 -0.89 -11.50 -17.21
CA ALA A 113 -1.44 -12.52 -18.09
C ALA A 113 -2.92 -12.73 -17.80
N SER A 114 -3.62 -13.02 -18.89
CA SER A 114 -5.07 -13.22 -18.96
C SER A 114 -5.37 -14.33 -19.98
N PRO A 115 -6.53 -14.98 -19.90
CA PRO A 115 -6.93 -15.95 -20.92
C PRO A 115 -6.94 -15.32 -22.32
N GLY A 116 -6.04 -15.78 -23.20
CA GLY A 116 -6.01 -15.37 -24.60
C GLY A 116 -5.17 -14.13 -24.94
N SER A 117 -4.45 -13.52 -23.99
CA SER A 117 -3.55 -12.39 -24.26
C SER A 117 -2.19 -12.57 -23.58
N ASP A 118 -1.16 -12.88 -24.37
CA ASP A 118 0.25 -12.96 -23.97
C ASP A 118 0.94 -11.59 -24.06
N ASP A 119 0.35 -10.53 -23.49
CA ASP A 119 0.94 -9.18 -23.56
C ASP A 119 1.98 -8.98 -22.44
N LYS A 120 3.24 -9.30 -22.79
CA LYS A 120 4.41 -8.91 -22.00
C LYS A 120 4.62 -7.40 -22.14
N LEU A 121 4.28 -6.65 -21.08
CA LEU A 121 4.65 -5.24 -20.97
C LEU A 121 6.17 -5.16 -20.73
N TYR A 122 6.90 -4.69 -21.75
CA TYR A 122 8.34 -4.37 -21.69
C TYR A 122 8.58 -2.98 -21.12
#